data_AF-A0A523QV44-F1
#
_entry.id   AF-A0A523QV44-F1
#
_cell.length_a   1.000
_cell.length_b   1.000
_cell.length_c   1.000
_cell.angle_alpha   90.00
_cell.angle_beta   90.00
_cell.angle_gamma   90.00
#
_symmetry.space_group_name_H-M   'P 1'
#
loop_
_entity.id
_entity.type
_entity.pdbx_description
1 polymer ?
#
loop_
_entity_poly.entity_id
_entity_poly.type
_entity_poly.pdbx_seq_one_letter_code
_entity_poly.pdbx_strand_id
1 'polypeptide(L)'
;MFLNKNPKSYKSGISLVELMIMVLIIAILGAVTYSHMLKMSLRSREASVKSNMFTLRVAAENFASMAEGWYPELGTHTVEDVLQAIGVIGAANPSRIADACPGTRETVVTTADALLPGSKTYGNPFWPAANCLDHLGAAVPPGPAPPGHIANPVAGADGQGTVYWGPIGLAGSCAMEGYVIYGDGYNEILDFVLRSGQ
;
A
#
# COMPACT_ATOMS: atom_id res chain seq x y z
N MET A 1 15.25 59.08 25.44
CA MET A 1 14.13 58.71 24.55
C MET A 1 13.99 57.19 24.59
N PHE A 2 13.03 56.66 25.35
CA PHE A 2 12.66 55.25 25.32
C PHE A 2 11.14 55.17 25.46
N LEU A 3 10.47 54.58 24.47
CA LEU A 3 9.02 54.46 24.40
C LEU A 3 8.51 53.52 25.51
N ASN A 4 7.67 54.05 26.41
CA ASN A 4 6.87 53.25 27.31
C ASN A 4 5.70 52.62 26.52
N LYS A 5 5.79 51.32 26.23
CA LYS A 5 4.76 50.57 25.52
C LYS A 5 3.76 50.05 26.56
N ASN A 6 2.67 50.78 26.77
CA ASN A 6 1.57 50.34 27.62
C ASN A 6 1.02 49.00 27.12
N PRO A 7 0.97 47.93 27.94
CA PRO A 7 0.31 46.70 27.56
C PRO A 7 -1.20 46.96 27.48
N LYS A 8 -1.81 46.71 26.32
CA LYS A 8 -3.28 46.77 26.18
C LYS A 8 -3.89 45.68 27.07
N SER A 9 -4.60 46.11 28.12
CA SER A 9 -5.39 45.24 28.98
C SER A 9 -6.64 44.80 28.21
N TYR A 10 -6.69 43.54 27.79
CA TYR A 10 -7.91 42.92 27.27
C TYR A 10 -8.77 42.47 28.47
N LYS A 11 -9.66 43.35 28.94
CA LYS A 11 -10.76 42.96 29.83
C LYS A 11 -12.08 43.16 29.10
N SER A 12 -12.59 42.08 28.52
CA SER A 12 -13.95 42.02 27.98
C SER A 12 -14.42 40.57 28.08
N GLY A 13 -15.42 40.31 28.92
CA GLY A 13 -16.07 39.00 28.95
C GLY A 13 -16.91 38.81 27.69
N ILE A 14 -16.87 37.61 27.10
CA ILE A 14 -17.72 37.24 25.96
C ILE A 14 -19.19 37.30 26.38
N SER A 15 -20.03 37.90 25.53
CA SER A 15 -21.48 37.89 25.72
C SER A 15 -22.03 36.48 25.54
N LEU A 16 -23.03 36.09 26.33
CA LEU A 16 -23.70 34.79 26.18
C LEU A 16 -24.31 34.63 24.79
N VAL A 17 -24.85 35.73 24.23
CA VAL A 17 -25.40 35.75 22.86
C VAL A 17 -24.30 35.55 21.82
N GLU A 18 -23.13 36.15 22.02
CA GLU A 18 -21.98 36.03 21.13
C GLU A 18 -21.46 34.58 21.10
N LEU A 19 -21.41 33.93 22.28
CA LEU A 19 -21.10 32.51 22.38
C LEU A 19 -22.14 31.63 21.66
N MET A 20 -23.43 31.92 21.80
CA MET A 20 -24.49 31.15 21.15
C MET A 20 -24.42 31.21 19.63
N ILE A 21 -24.19 32.41 19.07
CA ILE A 21 -24.03 32.57 17.62
C ILE A 21 -22.75 31.86 17.14
N MET A 22 -21.66 31.93 17.91
CA MET A 22 -20.42 31.23 17.57
C MET A 22 -20.61 29.72 17.50
N VAL A 23 -21.28 29.12 18.50
CA VAL A 23 -21.59 27.68 18.50
C VAL A 23 -22.51 27.31 17.32
N LEU A 24 -23.49 28.14 17.01
CA LEU A 24 -24.39 27.94 15.86
C LEU A 24 -23.61 27.91 14.53
N ILE A 25 -22.69 28.87 14.32
CA ILE A 25 -21.90 28.92 13.08
C ILE A 25 -21.00 27.69 12.96
N ILE A 26 -20.30 27.30 14.03
CA ILE A 26 -19.42 26.12 14.01
C ILE A 26 -20.24 24.84 13.79
N ALA A 27 -21.45 24.74 14.36
CA ALA A 27 -22.34 23.60 14.15
C ALA A 27 -22.76 23.45 12.69
N ILE A 28 -23.13 24.55 12.02
CA ILE A 28 -23.53 24.53 10.60
C ILE A 28 -22.33 24.18 9.71
N LEU A 29 -21.17 24.80 9.95
CA LEU A 29 -19.95 24.52 9.18
C LEU A 29 -19.48 23.08 9.35
N GLY A 30 -19.50 22.56 10.59
CA GLY A 30 -19.12 21.19 10.90
C GLY A 30 -20.05 20.17 10.23
N ALA A 31 -21.36 20.43 10.23
CA ALA A 31 -22.35 19.52 9.64
C ALA A 31 -22.12 19.31 8.13
N VAL A 32 -21.84 20.38 7.38
CA VAL A 32 -21.62 20.28 5.93
C VAL A 32 -20.27 19.62 5.63
N THR A 33 -19.21 20.05 6.30
CA THR A 33 -17.83 19.62 5.99
C THR A 33 -17.55 18.17 6.37
N TYR A 34 -18.15 17.66 7.45
CA TYR A 34 -17.90 16.30 7.94
C TYR A 34 -18.16 15.22 6.88
N SER A 35 -19.29 15.31 6.17
CA SER A 35 -19.66 14.32 5.14
C SER A 35 -18.70 14.31 3.94
N HIS A 36 -18.21 15.49 3.54
CA HIS A 36 -17.27 15.64 2.43
C HIS A 36 -15.87 15.14 2.83
N MET A 37 -15.41 15.47 4.04
CA MET A 37 -14.11 15.04 4.55
C MET A 37 -13.98 13.51 4.59
N LEU A 38 -15.03 12.79 5.01
CA LEU A 38 -15.04 11.33 5.03
C LEU A 38 -14.82 10.72 3.65
N LYS A 39 -15.53 11.20 2.62
CA LYS A 39 -15.37 10.72 1.24
C LYS A 39 -13.97 11.02 0.70
N MET A 40 -13.43 12.18 1.02
CA MET A 40 -12.07 12.58 0.60
C MET A 40 -11.01 11.69 1.24
N SER A 41 -11.16 11.32 2.52
CA SER A 41 -10.24 10.40 3.20
C SER A 41 -10.27 8.98 2.63
N LEU A 42 -11.43 8.49 2.18
CA LEU A 42 -11.51 7.18 1.51
C LEU A 42 -10.80 7.20 0.16
N ARG A 43 -11.05 8.24 -0.65
CA ARG A 43 -10.38 8.42 -1.95
C ARG A 43 -8.86 8.56 -1.81
N SER A 44 -8.38 9.23 -0.76
CA SER A 44 -6.94 9.37 -0.53
C SER A 44 -6.29 8.04 -0.13
N ARG A 45 -7.00 7.18 0.62
CA ARG A 45 -6.54 5.82 0.93
C ARG A 45 -6.49 4.95 -0.31
N GLU A 46 -7.49 5.00 -1.18
CA GLU A 46 -7.45 4.28 -2.48
C GLU A 46 -6.31 4.78 -3.39
N ALA A 47 -6.05 6.09 -3.40
CA ALA A 47 -4.89 6.63 -4.10
C ALA A 47 -3.56 6.09 -3.53
N SER A 48 -3.48 5.88 -2.22
CA SER A 48 -2.34 5.23 -1.59
C SER A 48 -2.20 3.77 -2.00
N VAL A 49 -3.29 3.01 -2.14
CA VAL A 49 -3.25 1.63 -2.67
C VAL A 49 -2.69 1.63 -4.10
N LYS A 50 -3.15 2.55 -4.95
CA LYS A 50 -2.62 2.69 -6.32
C LYS A 50 -1.13 3.03 -6.33
N SER A 51 -0.69 3.94 -5.45
CA SER A 51 0.74 4.25 -5.29
C SER A 51 1.54 3.01 -4.89
N ASN A 52 1.01 2.20 -3.97
CA ASN A 52 1.63 0.94 -3.59
C ASN A 52 1.71 0.00 -4.82
N MET A 53 0.67 -0.15 -5.61
CA MET A 53 0.74 -0.97 -6.84
C MET A 53 1.86 -0.51 -7.78
N PHE A 54 2.03 0.80 -7.96
CA PHE A 54 3.06 1.33 -8.85
C PHE A 54 4.49 1.05 -8.40
N THR A 55 4.84 1.30 -7.13
CA THR A 55 6.22 1.01 -6.73
C THR A 55 6.50 -0.49 -6.56
N LEU A 56 5.47 -1.34 -6.38
CA LEU A 56 5.64 -2.80 -6.50
C LEU A 56 5.99 -3.17 -7.94
N ARG A 57 5.31 -2.57 -8.91
CA ARG A 57 5.65 -2.70 -10.33
C ARG A 57 7.08 -2.25 -10.62
N VAL A 58 7.50 -1.08 -10.13
CA VAL A 58 8.88 -0.60 -10.32
C VAL A 58 9.90 -1.60 -9.73
N ALA A 59 9.62 -2.15 -8.55
CA ALA A 59 10.49 -3.16 -7.95
C ALA A 59 10.51 -4.48 -8.76
N ALA A 60 9.37 -4.89 -9.31
CA ALA A 60 9.27 -6.07 -10.17
C ALA A 60 10.04 -5.88 -11.49
N GLU A 61 9.95 -4.71 -12.13
CA GLU A 61 10.73 -4.43 -13.35
C GLU A 61 12.23 -4.34 -13.05
N ASN A 62 12.61 -3.76 -11.90
CA ASN A 62 14.00 -3.77 -11.47
C ASN A 62 14.50 -5.19 -11.21
N PHE A 63 13.69 -6.03 -10.56
CA PHE A 63 13.99 -7.45 -10.37
C PHE A 63 14.18 -8.18 -11.70
N ALA A 64 13.27 -8.03 -12.65
CA ALA A 64 13.38 -8.67 -13.96
C ALA A 64 14.64 -8.22 -14.73
N SER A 65 15.06 -6.97 -14.57
CA SER A 65 16.33 -6.51 -15.14
C SER A 65 17.56 -7.26 -14.60
N MET A 66 17.47 -7.76 -13.36
CA MET A 66 18.51 -8.55 -12.69
C MET A 66 18.39 -10.06 -12.96
N ALA A 67 17.18 -10.53 -13.26
CA ALA A 67 16.83 -11.94 -13.47
C ALA A 67 16.62 -12.29 -14.95
N GLU A 68 17.31 -11.59 -15.87
CA GLU A 68 17.27 -11.86 -17.32
C GLU A 68 15.86 -11.82 -17.95
N GLY A 69 14.98 -10.97 -17.42
CA GLY A 69 13.60 -10.81 -17.91
C GLY A 69 12.57 -11.75 -17.27
N TRP A 70 12.99 -12.59 -16.33
CA TRP A 70 12.10 -13.46 -15.57
C TRP A 70 11.61 -12.81 -14.28
N TYR A 71 10.36 -13.11 -13.92
CA TYR A 71 9.75 -12.61 -12.69
C TYR A 71 9.63 -13.74 -11.65
N PRO A 72 9.61 -13.42 -10.35
CA PRO A 72 9.45 -14.42 -9.30
C PRO A 72 7.97 -14.77 -9.08
N GLU A 73 7.69 -16.01 -8.71
CA GLU A 73 6.33 -16.43 -8.31
C GLU A 73 5.86 -15.73 -7.02
N LEU A 74 6.77 -15.61 -6.06
CA LEU A 74 6.55 -15.00 -4.74
C LEU A 74 7.57 -13.89 -4.52
N GLY A 75 7.15 -12.83 -3.82
CA GLY A 75 8.03 -11.70 -3.52
C GLY A 75 9.27 -12.05 -2.67
N THR A 76 9.26 -13.21 -2.00
CA THR A 76 10.35 -13.73 -1.17
C THR A 76 11.45 -14.44 -1.96
N HIS A 77 11.18 -14.87 -3.20
CA HIS A 77 12.19 -15.53 -4.02
C HIS A 77 13.32 -14.57 -4.38
N THR A 78 14.54 -15.08 -4.30
CA THR A 78 15.73 -14.34 -4.70
C THR A 78 15.93 -14.40 -6.20
N VAL A 79 16.71 -13.46 -6.75
CA VAL A 79 17.15 -13.49 -8.14
C VAL A 79 17.95 -14.77 -8.41
N GLU A 80 18.73 -15.25 -7.44
CA GLU A 80 19.41 -16.55 -7.52
C GLU A 80 18.43 -17.71 -7.75
N ASP A 81 17.34 -17.79 -6.97
CA ASP A 81 16.34 -18.86 -7.13
C ASP A 81 15.73 -18.88 -8.54
N VAL A 82 15.49 -17.69 -9.11
CA VAL A 82 14.94 -17.53 -10.45
C VAL A 82 15.96 -17.91 -11.52
N LEU A 83 17.20 -17.43 -11.39
CA LEU A 83 18.28 -17.71 -12.34
C LEU A 83 18.66 -19.21 -12.36
N GLN A 84 18.65 -19.87 -11.20
CA GLN A 84 18.88 -21.31 -11.14
C GLN A 84 17.75 -22.10 -11.81
N ALA A 85 16.50 -21.64 -11.71
CA ALA A 85 15.35 -22.26 -12.37
C ALA A 85 15.48 -22.30 -13.90
N ILE A 86 16.06 -21.24 -14.48
CA ILE A 86 16.25 -21.10 -15.93
C ILE A 86 17.55 -21.77 -16.42
N GLY A 87 18.31 -22.41 -15.52
CA GLY A 87 19.51 -23.17 -15.85
C GLY A 87 20.84 -22.42 -15.69
N VAL A 88 20.84 -21.22 -15.10
CA VAL A 88 22.07 -20.47 -14.80
C VAL A 88 22.60 -20.92 -13.43
N ILE A 89 23.38 -22.00 -13.45
CA ILE A 89 23.93 -22.64 -12.25
C ILE A 89 25.05 -21.76 -11.65
N GLY A 90 24.96 -21.48 -10.34
CA GLY A 90 26.00 -20.75 -9.60
C GLY A 90 25.87 -19.22 -9.65
N ALA A 91 24.73 -18.68 -10.08
CA ALA A 91 24.42 -17.27 -9.90
C ALA A 91 24.43 -16.92 -8.40
N ALA A 92 25.09 -15.82 -8.04
CA ALA A 92 25.12 -15.31 -6.67
C ALA A 92 24.44 -13.95 -6.63
N ASN A 93 23.12 -13.94 -6.42
CA ASN A 93 22.37 -12.70 -6.28
C ASN A 93 21.25 -12.85 -5.23
N PRO A 94 21.49 -12.41 -3.98
CA PRO A 94 20.53 -12.55 -2.88
C PRO A 94 19.35 -11.58 -2.99
N SER A 95 19.32 -10.74 -4.04
CA SER A 95 18.31 -9.70 -4.18
C SER A 95 16.92 -10.30 -4.34
N ARG A 96 15.92 -9.73 -3.68
CA ARG A 96 14.52 -10.18 -3.74
C ARG A 96 13.58 -8.99 -3.80
N ILE A 97 12.36 -9.18 -4.30
CA ILE A 97 11.38 -8.09 -4.32
C ILE A 97 11.06 -7.64 -2.89
N ALA A 98 10.87 -8.57 -1.96
CA ALA A 98 10.61 -8.31 -0.54
C ALA A 98 11.20 -9.42 0.38
N ASP A 99 11.70 -9.04 1.56
CA ASP A 99 12.39 -9.93 2.52
C ASP A 99 11.49 -11.01 3.15
N ALA A 100 10.29 -10.63 3.57
CA ALA A 100 9.30 -11.54 4.11
C ALA A 100 7.90 -11.03 3.74
N CYS A 101 7.11 -11.86 3.07
CA CYS A 101 5.66 -11.70 3.00
C CYS A 101 5.10 -12.70 4.03
N PRO A 102 4.54 -12.31 5.22
CA PRO A 102 3.90 -11.05 5.62
C PRO A 102 4.44 -10.47 6.96
N GLY A 103 5.11 -9.31 6.96
CA GLY A 103 5.51 -8.61 8.20
C GLY A 103 4.82 -7.25 8.34
N THR A 104 4.15 -6.99 9.47
CA THR A 104 3.45 -5.72 9.81
C THR A 104 4.35 -4.50 9.60
N ARG A 105 3.79 -3.26 9.57
CA ARG A 105 4.57 -2.00 9.52
C ARG A 105 5.71 -1.89 10.56
N GLU A 106 5.72 -2.75 11.57
CA GLU A 106 6.72 -2.85 12.63
C GLU A 106 7.80 -3.92 12.38
N THR A 107 7.64 -4.80 11.40
CA THR A 107 8.47 -6.00 11.18
C THR A 107 8.98 -6.16 9.74
N VAL A 108 8.90 -5.12 8.91
CA VAL A 108 9.29 -5.26 7.49
C VAL A 108 10.81 -5.11 7.36
N VAL A 109 11.46 -6.22 7.04
CA VAL A 109 12.84 -6.37 6.56
C VAL A 109 13.95 -6.16 7.61
N THR A 110 14.69 -7.23 7.84
CA THR A 110 15.94 -7.26 8.62
C THR A 110 17.18 -7.42 7.73
N THR A 111 17.00 -7.56 6.40
CA THR A 111 18.08 -7.84 5.45
C THR A 111 18.29 -6.73 4.40
N ALA A 112 19.52 -6.55 3.96
CA ALA A 112 19.89 -5.48 3.02
C ALA A 112 19.51 -5.78 1.56
N ASP A 113 19.06 -7.00 1.25
CA ASP A 113 18.91 -7.50 -0.11
C ASP A 113 17.48 -7.35 -0.70
N ALA A 114 16.56 -6.74 0.04
CA ALA A 114 15.22 -6.47 -0.46
C ALA A 114 15.17 -5.19 -1.31
N LEU A 115 14.67 -5.29 -2.54
CA LEU A 115 14.48 -4.16 -3.45
C LEU A 115 13.44 -3.17 -2.95
N LEU A 116 12.44 -3.65 -2.21
CA LEU A 116 11.51 -2.81 -1.46
C LEU A 116 12.01 -2.63 -0.02
N PRO A 117 12.52 -1.43 0.36
CA PRO A 117 13.04 -1.19 1.70
C PRO A 117 11.92 -1.20 2.76
N GLY A 118 12.15 -1.89 3.87
CA GLY A 118 11.12 -2.26 4.84
C GLY A 118 10.86 -1.31 6.04
N SER A 119 11.32 -0.07 6.06
CA SER A 119 10.85 0.84 7.12
C SER A 119 9.75 1.76 6.59
N LYS A 120 8.49 1.28 6.64
CA LYS A 120 7.25 2.08 6.49
C LYS A 120 6.84 2.50 5.07
N THR A 121 7.51 2.01 4.04
CA THR A 121 7.29 2.44 2.64
C THR A 121 6.01 1.88 2.01
N TYR A 122 5.57 0.71 2.47
CA TYR A 122 4.49 -0.10 1.89
C TYR A 122 3.48 -0.52 2.96
N GLY A 123 2.87 0.48 3.61
CA GLY A 123 1.85 0.24 4.64
C GLY A 123 0.46 0.12 4.04
N ASN A 124 -0.41 -0.66 4.68
CA ASN A 124 -1.82 -0.67 4.33
C ASN A 124 -2.47 0.67 4.75
N PRO A 125 -3.06 1.44 3.82
CA PRO A 125 -3.60 2.77 4.10
C PRO A 125 -4.92 2.73 4.88
N PHE A 126 -5.61 1.60 4.87
CA PHE A 126 -6.81 1.37 5.67
C PHE A 126 -6.43 0.89 7.07
N TRP A 127 -5.43 0.00 7.18
CA TRP A 127 -4.99 -0.61 8.43
C TRP A 127 -3.49 -0.47 8.70
N PRO A 128 -3.08 0.49 9.54
CA PRO A 128 -1.67 0.73 9.84
C PRO A 128 -0.94 -0.43 10.52
N ALA A 129 -1.66 -1.37 11.11
CA ALA A 129 -1.10 -2.57 11.74
C ALA A 129 -0.99 -3.77 10.78
N ALA A 130 -1.61 -3.69 9.60
CA ALA A 130 -1.65 -4.77 8.61
C ALA A 130 -0.73 -4.48 7.41
N ASN A 131 -0.47 -5.55 6.65
CA ASN A 131 0.37 -5.47 5.45
C ASN A 131 -0.43 -5.00 4.26
N CYS A 132 0.26 -4.37 3.32
CA CYS A 132 -0.34 -4.05 2.03
C CYS A 132 0.08 -5.01 0.93
N LEU A 133 0.92 -6.01 1.18
CA LEU A 133 1.31 -6.99 0.17
C LEU A 133 0.85 -8.36 0.66
N ASP A 134 0.12 -9.05 -0.21
CA ASP A 134 -0.21 -10.45 -0.03
C ASP A 134 -0.03 -11.19 -1.36
N HIS A 135 0.20 -12.49 -1.25
CA HIS A 135 0.35 -13.40 -2.37
C HIS A 135 -0.98 -14.12 -2.62
N LEU A 136 -1.31 -14.36 -3.89
CA LEU A 136 -2.41 -15.25 -4.22
C LEU A 136 -1.98 -16.70 -3.89
N GLY A 137 -2.45 -17.24 -2.76
CA GLY A 137 -2.08 -18.58 -2.23
C GLY A 137 -2.56 -19.78 -3.06
N ALA A 138 -3.11 -19.56 -4.25
CA ALA A 138 -3.45 -20.62 -5.20
C ALA A 138 -3.22 -20.17 -6.64
N ALA A 139 -2.56 -21.02 -7.40
CA ALA A 139 -2.51 -21.00 -8.86
C ALA A 139 -3.92 -21.00 -9.44
N VAL A 140 -4.40 -19.86 -9.91
CA VAL A 140 -5.64 -19.83 -10.69
C VAL A 140 -5.29 -20.11 -12.16
N PRO A 141 -5.91 -21.12 -12.82
CA PRO A 141 -5.64 -21.48 -14.22
C PRO A 141 -5.82 -20.30 -15.20
N PRO A 142 -5.29 -20.39 -16.43
CA PRO A 142 -4.53 -19.33 -17.07
C PRO A 142 -5.22 -17.97 -17.01
N GLY A 143 -4.67 -17.11 -16.15
CA GLY A 143 -5.18 -15.78 -15.87
C GLY A 143 -5.79 -15.77 -14.48
N PRO A 144 -5.10 -15.24 -13.45
CA PRO A 144 -5.68 -15.24 -12.13
C PRO A 144 -6.95 -14.41 -12.15
N ALA A 145 -8.06 -15.09 -11.81
CA ALA A 145 -9.29 -14.40 -11.48
C ALA A 145 -8.94 -13.41 -10.37
N PRO A 146 -9.49 -12.18 -10.41
CA PRO A 146 -9.30 -11.24 -9.32
C PRO A 146 -9.64 -11.95 -8.00
N PRO A 147 -8.81 -11.81 -6.96
CA PRO A 147 -9.12 -12.39 -5.66
C PRO A 147 -10.53 -11.95 -5.22
N GLY A 148 -11.20 -12.70 -4.36
CA GLY A 148 -12.48 -12.22 -3.81
C GLY A 148 -12.23 -10.95 -3.00
N HIS A 149 -12.94 -9.86 -3.29
CA HIS A 149 -13.00 -8.73 -2.36
C HIS A 149 -13.73 -9.19 -1.10
N ILE A 150 -13.10 -9.00 0.06
CA ILE A 150 -13.77 -9.20 1.35
C ILE A 150 -13.95 -7.83 1.98
N ALA A 151 -15.16 -7.29 1.86
CA ALA A 151 -15.55 -6.05 2.52
C ALA A 151 -15.57 -6.26 4.05
N ASN A 152 -14.46 -5.89 4.71
CA ASN A 152 -14.32 -5.69 6.16
C ASN A 152 -15.05 -6.69 7.08
N PRO A 153 -14.45 -7.84 7.44
CA PRO A 153 -15.02 -8.71 8.47
C PRO A 153 -14.85 -8.16 9.89
N VAL A 154 -13.64 -7.73 10.26
CA VAL A 154 -13.27 -7.16 11.57
C VAL A 154 -11.84 -6.60 11.47
N ALA A 155 -11.36 -5.86 12.49
CA ALA A 155 -9.96 -5.46 12.59
C ALA A 155 -9.03 -6.70 12.54
N GLY A 156 -8.20 -6.79 11.49
CA GLY A 156 -7.26 -7.90 11.30
C GLY A 156 -7.70 -8.98 10.30
N ALA A 157 -8.76 -8.75 9.51
CA ALA A 157 -9.19 -9.67 8.45
C ALA A 157 -8.77 -9.19 7.05
N ASP A 158 -7.83 -9.88 6.42
CA ASP A 158 -7.17 -9.48 5.17
C ASP A 158 -8.16 -9.14 4.04
N GLY A 159 -7.90 -8.02 3.34
CA GLY A 159 -8.71 -7.54 2.22
C GLY A 159 -8.40 -6.08 1.87
N GLN A 160 -9.07 -5.13 2.54
CA GLN A 160 -9.00 -3.70 2.18
C GLN A 160 -7.59 -3.11 2.27
N GLY A 161 -7.14 -2.45 1.20
CA GLY A 161 -5.83 -1.80 1.15
C GLY A 161 -4.66 -2.72 0.82
N THR A 162 -4.94 -4.01 0.61
CA THR A 162 -3.95 -5.00 0.20
C THR A 162 -3.72 -4.93 -1.31
N VAL A 163 -2.47 -5.14 -1.70
CA VAL A 163 -2.00 -5.27 -3.06
C VAL A 163 -1.65 -6.74 -3.25
N TYR A 164 -2.32 -7.39 -4.18
CA TYR A 164 -2.12 -8.80 -4.48
C TYR A 164 -1.17 -8.94 -5.65
N TRP A 165 -0.14 -9.77 -5.45
CA TRP A 165 0.77 -10.22 -6.51
C TRP A 165 0.38 -11.62 -6.98
N GLY A 166 0.24 -11.79 -8.29
CA GLY A 166 -0.01 -13.08 -8.91
C GLY A 166 0.87 -13.32 -10.14
N PRO A 167 1.37 -14.55 -10.36
CA PRO A 167 2.10 -14.88 -11.57
C PRO A 167 1.18 -14.94 -12.80
N ILE A 168 1.73 -14.64 -13.97
CA ILE A 168 1.12 -14.96 -15.28
C ILE A 168 1.84 -16.19 -15.83
N GLY A 169 1.14 -17.32 -15.92
CA GLY A 169 1.69 -18.59 -16.43
C GLY A 169 1.28 -19.81 -15.60
N LEU A 170 2.04 -20.90 -15.74
CA LEU A 170 1.89 -22.10 -14.93
C LEU A 170 2.53 -21.87 -13.55
N ALA A 171 1.74 -21.88 -12.49
CA ALA A 171 2.27 -21.76 -11.12
C ALA A 171 3.04 -23.01 -10.66
N GLY A 172 3.91 -22.85 -9.65
CA GLY A 172 4.78 -23.90 -9.13
C GLY A 172 6.20 -23.91 -9.73
N SER A 173 6.59 -22.82 -10.38
CA SER A 173 7.94 -22.56 -10.90
C SER A 173 8.48 -21.30 -10.23
N CYS A 174 9.74 -21.24 -9.82
CA CYS A 174 10.29 -19.99 -9.27
C CYS A 174 10.46 -18.90 -10.35
N ALA A 175 10.53 -19.27 -11.64
CA ALA A 175 10.64 -18.35 -12.78
C ALA A 175 9.33 -18.24 -13.57
N MET A 176 8.86 -17.00 -13.74
CA MET A 176 7.60 -16.68 -14.41
C MET A 176 7.81 -15.74 -15.60
N GLU A 177 7.01 -15.93 -16.65
CA GLU A 177 7.02 -15.11 -17.87
C GLU A 177 6.39 -13.72 -17.65
N GLY A 178 5.60 -13.55 -16.58
CA GLY A 178 4.96 -12.29 -16.27
C GLY A 178 4.29 -12.26 -14.91
N TYR A 179 3.71 -11.11 -14.58
CA TYR A 179 3.02 -10.87 -13.33
C TYR A 179 1.76 -10.04 -13.53
N VAL A 180 0.87 -10.11 -12.55
CA VAL A 180 -0.27 -9.22 -12.43
C VAL A 180 -0.39 -8.70 -10.99
N ILE A 181 -0.79 -7.43 -10.88
CA ILE A 181 -1.00 -6.76 -9.60
C ILE A 181 -2.45 -6.27 -9.52
N TYR A 182 -3.14 -6.67 -8.46
CA TYR A 182 -4.45 -6.14 -8.08
C TYR A 182 -4.30 -5.26 -6.84
N GLY A 183 -5.14 -4.23 -6.73
CA GLY A 183 -5.26 -3.45 -5.51
C GLY A 183 -6.67 -3.58 -4.95
N ASP A 184 -6.79 -3.84 -3.66
CA ASP A 184 -8.07 -3.88 -2.99
C ASP A 184 -8.44 -2.50 -2.44
N GLY A 185 -9.57 -1.97 -2.93
CA GLY A 185 -10.09 -0.66 -2.55
C GLY A 185 -10.88 -0.71 -1.25
N TYR A 186 -11.68 0.34 -1.01
CA TYR A 186 -12.52 0.38 0.19
C TYR A 186 -13.77 -0.50 0.06
N ASN A 187 -14.43 -0.50 -1.10
CA ASN A 187 -15.70 -1.22 -1.32
C ASN A 187 -15.59 -2.40 -2.29
N GLU A 188 -14.57 -2.38 -3.14
CA GLU A 188 -14.36 -3.34 -4.22
C GLU A 188 -12.88 -3.37 -4.61
N ILE A 189 -12.49 -4.41 -5.33
CA ILE A 189 -11.20 -4.45 -5.99
C ILE A 189 -11.14 -3.33 -7.01
N LEU A 190 -10.01 -2.63 -7.04
CA LEU A 190 -9.78 -1.60 -8.02
C LEU A 190 -9.77 -2.20 -9.43
N ASP A 191 -10.57 -1.65 -10.33
CA ASP A 191 -10.55 -1.96 -11.78
C ASP A 191 -9.18 -1.72 -12.44
N PHE A 192 -8.28 -1.06 -11.71
CA PHE A 192 -6.93 -0.78 -12.14
C PHE A 192 -6.03 -2.00 -11.88
N VAL A 193 -5.66 -2.69 -12.95
CA VAL A 193 -4.80 -3.89 -12.92
C VAL A 193 -3.50 -3.59 -13.64
N LEU A 194 -2.36 -3.90 -13.01
CA LEU A 194 -1.04 -3.76 -13.65
C LEU A 194 -0.54 -5.13 -14.11
N ARG A 195 0.11 -5.16 -15.28
CA ARG A 195 0.71 -6.36 -15.86
C ARG A 195 2.14 -6.07 -16.31
N SER A 196 2.97 -7.11 -16.43
CA SER A 196 4.29 -7.01 -17.05
C SER A 196 4.19 -6.47 -18.48
N GLY A 197 5.11 -5.58 -18.85
CA GLY A 197 5.21 -5.02 -20.21
C GLY A 197 4.18 -3.95 -20.62
N GLN A 198 3.30 -3.51 -19.71
CA GLN A 198 2.40 -2.35 -19.92
C GLN A 198 3.02 -1.04 -19.45
#